data_AF-A0A2H9LIK4-F1
#
_entry.id   AF-A0A2H9LIK4-F1
#
_cell.length_a   1.000
_cell.length_b   1.000
_cell.length_c   1.000
_cell.angle_alpha   90.00
_cell.angle_beta   90.00
_cell.angle_gamma   90.00
#
_symmetry.space_group_name_H-M   'P 1'
#
loop_
_entity.id
_entity.type
_entity.pdbx_description
1 polymer ?
#
loop_
_entity_poly.entity_id
_entity_poly.type
_entity_poly.pdbx_seq_one_letter_code
_entity_poly.pdbx_strand_id
1 'polypeptide(L)'
;MRNEDILQDPVKHIQINGKLSVDELIQQFKNSGSFGAGRLSTACDIYERMVRDEECTIYLALAGAVVPAGMRSLIAKLIRERFVDVLVSTGANMVHDAIEAVGGHHYKGHWIVDDNMLYKHNIYRIYDIFVSEEDFLRLDHRLVDIYDEIAAE
;
A
#
# COMPACT_ATOMS: atom_id res chain seq x y z
N MET A 1 -31.10 -11.58 30.07
CA MET A 1 -30.89 -10.81 28.83
C MET A 1 -31.96 -11.25 27.85
N ARG A 2 -32.84 -10.36 27.43
CA ARG A 2 -33.92 -10.62 26.47
C ARG A 2 -33.41 -10.36 25.05
N ASN A 3 -34.07 -10.91 24.03
CA ASN A 3 -33.70 -10.66 22.62
C ASN A 3 -33.67 -9.17 22.30
N GLU A 4 -34.63 -8.41 22.84
CA GLU A 4 -34.68 -6.95 22.72
C GLU A 4 -33.39 -6.31 23.24
N ASP A 5 -32.79 -6.81 24.31
CA ASP A 5 -31.58 -6.22 24.90
C ASP A 5 -30.31 -6.45 24.01
N ILE A 6 -30.39 -7.32 22.99
CA ILE A 6 -29.26 -7.71 22.12
C ILE A 6 -29.43 -7.18 20.68
N LEU A 7 -30.66 -7.16 20.16
CA LEU A 7 -30.98 -6.84 18.75
C LEU A 7 -31.36 -5.36 18.58
N GLN A 8 -30.43 -4.46 18.88
CA GLN A 8 -30.68 -3.00 18.91
C GLN A 8 -30.42 -2.28 17.58
N ASP A 9 -29.37 -2.67 16.85
CA ASP A 9 -28.95 -1.99 15.62
C ASP A 9 -29.04 -2.94 14.40
N PRO A 10 -30.15 -2.92 13.65
CA PRO A 10 -30.25 -3.70 12.43
C PRO A 10 -29.29 -3.15 11.36
N VAL A 11 -28.65 -4.07 10.64
CA VAL A 11 -27.85 -3.75 9.46
C VAL A 11 -28.69 -2.99 8.45
N LYS A 12 -28.19 -1.85 7.98
CA LYS A 12 -28.84 -1.05 6.93
C LYS A 12 -28.18 -1.35 5.59
N HIS A 13 -28.98 -1.77 4.61
CA HIS A 13 -28.50 -2.12 3.28
C HIS A 13 -28.02 -0.89 2.51
N ILE A 14 -26.90 -1.07 1.79
CA ILE A 14 -26.34 -0.06 0.89
C ILE A 14 -27.34 0.22 -0.25
N GLN A 15 -27.59 1.49 -0.53
CA GLN A 15 -28.51 1.97 -1.56
C GLN A 15 -27.73 2.80 -2.59
N ILE A 16 -27.86 2.45 -3.87
CA ILE A 16 -27.22 3.16 -4.97
C ILE A 16 -28.31 3.77 -5.85
N ASN A 17 -28.70 5.00 -5.54
CA ASN A 17 -29.75 5.74 -6.25
C ASN A 17 -29.13 6.77 -7.21
N GLY A 18 -28.40 6.28 -8.21
CA GLY A 18 -27.71 7.11 -9.20
C GLY A 18 -26.21 7.19 -8.96
N LYS A 19 -25.64 8.40 -9.04
CA LYS A 19 -24.19 8.61 -8.82
C LYS A 19 -23.89 8.63 -7.33
N LEU A 20 -22.81 7.96 -6.95
CA LEU A 20 -22.31 7.88 -5.59
C LEU A 20 -20.81 8.21 -5.62
N SER A 21 -20.37 9.12 -4.77
CA SER A 21 -18.95 9.38 -4.53
C SER A 21 -18.33 8.25 -3.69
N VAL A 22 -17.00 8.18 -3.70
CA VAL A 22 -16.26 7.21 -2.87
C VAL A 22 -16.53 7.46 -1.39
N ASP A 23 -16.58 8.72 -0.95
CA ASP A 23 -16.91 9.07 0.44
C ASP A 23 -18.30 8.58 0.83
N GLU A 24 -19.33 8.88 0.01
CA GLU A 24 -20.69 8.41 0.28
C GLU A 24 -20.78 6.88 0.36
N LEU A 25 -20.00 6.15 -0.46
CA LEU A 25 -19.90 4.70 -0.36
C LEU A 25 -19.30 4.23 0.97
N ILE A 26 -18.21 4.86 1.43
CA ILE A 26 -17.59 4.56 2.71
C ILE A 26 -18.53 4.89 3.88
N GLN A 27 -19.26 6.00 3.82
CA GLN A 27 -20.29 6.33 4.81
C GLN A 27 -21.42 5.29 4.82
N GLN A 28 -21.79 4.74 3.66
CA GLN A 28 -22.73 3.63 3.61
C GLN A 28 -22.15 2.29 4.10
N PHE A 29 -20.83 2.08 4.06
CA PHE A 29 -20.22 0.91 4.70
C PHE A 29 -20.34 0.94 6.23
N LYS A 30 -20.39 2.13 6.84
CA LYS A 30 -20.70 2.31 8.27
C LYS A 30 -22.06 1.71 8.63
N ASN A 31 -23.06 1.93 7.76
CA ASN A 31 -24.42 1.42 7.91
C ASN A 31 -24.48 -0.12 7.87
N SER A 32 -23.52 -0.76 7.17
CA SER A 32 -23.36 -2.21 7.22
C SER A 32 -22.70 -2.69 8.52
N GLY A 33 -21.69 -1.96 8.99
CA GLY A 33 -20.97 -2.24 10.24
C GLY A 33 -20.22 -3.58 10.28
N SER A 34 -20.22 -4.36 9.18
CA SER A 34 -19.82 -5.76 9.18
C SER A 34 -18.70 -6.05 8.17
N PHE A 35 -17.90 -7.10 8.46
CA PHE A 35 -16.85 -7.64 7.58
C PHE A 35 -15.86 -6.58 7.06
N GLY A 36 -15.48 -6.65 5.78
CA GLY A 36 -14.55 -5.70 5.16
C GLY A 36 -15.12 -4.29 5.06
N ALA A 37 -16.41 -4.14 4.77
CA ALA A 37 -17.07 -2.85 4.64
C ALA A 37 -17.01 -2.07 5.95
N GLY A 38 -17.52 -2.64 7.06
CA GLY A 38 -17.49 -1.99 8.36
C GLY A 38 -16.08 -1.67 8.85
N ARG A 39 -15.12 -2.58 8.63
CA ARG A 39 -13.70 -2.35 8.95
C ARG A 39 -13.10 -1.20 8.16
N LEU A 40 -13.38 -1.10 6.86
CA LEU A 40 -12.87 -0.02 6.02
C LEU A 40 -13.45 1.33 6.43
N SER A 41 -14.77 1.41 6.65
CA SER A 41 -15.40 2.63 7.15
C SER A 41 -14.82 3.08 8.49
N THR A 42 -14.66 2.15 9.43
CA THR A 42 -14.05 2.44 10.73
C THR A 42 -12.62 2.93 10.58
N ALA A 43 -11.83 2.31 9.69
CA ALA A 43 -10.45 2.73 9.42
C ALA A 43 -10.38 4.14 8.81
N CYS A 44 -11.27 4.48 7.88
CA CYS A 44 -11.37 5.83 7.32
C CYS A 44 -11.71 6.86 8.40
N ASP A 45 -12.72 6.60 9.25
CA ASP A 45 -13.11 7.50 10.35
C ASP A 45 -11.98 7.68 11.39
N ILE A 46 -11.19 6.62 11.67
CA ILE A 46 -10.02 6.72 12.56
C ILE A 46 -8.93 7.56 11.90
N TYR A 47 -8.58 7.26 10.65
CA TYR A 47 -7.50 7.95 9.95
C TYR A 47 -7.83 9.44 9.71
N GLU A 48 -9.07 9.77 9.36
CA GLU A 48 -9.51 11.16 9.22
C GLU A 48 -9.34 11.94 10.53
N ARG A 49 -9.69 11.33 11.68
CA ARG A 49 -9.48 11.95 12.99
C ARG A 49 -8.00 12.17 13.29
N MET A 50 -7.15 11.20 12.97
CA MET A 50 -5.69 11.34 13.13
C MET A 50 -5.15 12.50 12.29
N VAL A 51 -5.57 12.60 11.02
CA VAL A 51 -5.13 13.66 10.09
C VAL A 51 -5.61 15.05 10.50
N ARG A 52 -6.78 15.15 11.17
CA ARG A 52 -7.35 16.43 11.61
C ARG A 52 -6.80 16.91 12.96
N ASP A 53 -6.14 16.05 13.72
CA ASP A 53 -5.59 16.36 15.03
C ASP A 53 -4.14 16.82 14.90
N GLU A 54 -3.90 18.12 15.10
CA GLU A 54 -2.56 18.73 14.95
C GLU A 54 -1.53 18.21 15.96
N GLU A 55 -1.98 17.62 17.07
CA GLU A 55 -1.12 17.01 18.09
C GLU A 55 -0.86 15.51 17.81
N CYS A 56 -1.49 14.93 16.79
CA CYS A 56 -1.36 13.52 16.45
C CYS A 56 -0.16 13.29 15.52
N THR A 57 0.81 12.48 15.96
CA THR A 57 1.89 11.99 15.08
C THR A 57 1.46 10.71 14.37
N ILE A 58 1.47 10.71 13.03
CA ILE A 58 1.02 9.61 12.18
C ILE A 58 2.22 8.74 11.75
N TYR A 59 2.23 7.51 12.24
CA TYR A 59 3.17 6.46 11.84
C TYR A 59 2.55 5.57 10.76
N LEU A 60 3.17 5.50 9.59
CA LEU A 60 2.83 4.54 8.54
C LEU A 60 3.83 3.39 8.52
N ALA A 61 3.38 2.18 8.84
CA ALA A 61 4.18 0.97 8.74
C ALA A 61 3.89 0.22 7.43
N LEU A 62 4.90 0.05 6.58
CA LEU A 62 4.82 -0.70 5.33
C LEU A 62 5.31 -2.14 5.52
N ALA A 63 4.38 -3.08 5.40
CA ALA A 63 4.66 -4.51 5.40
C ALA A 63 4.37 -5.12 4.02
N GLY A 64 5.06 -6.22 3.69
CA GLY A 64 4.91 -6.89 2.40
C GLY A 64 5.41 -6.05 1.21
N ALA A 65 5.00 -6.45 0.01
CA ALA A 65 5.46 -5.88 -1.25
C ALA A 65 4.51 -4.78 -1.78
N VAL A 66 4.24 -3.75 -0.97
CA VAL A 66 3.28 -2.69 -1.32
C VAL A 66 3.78 -1.78 -2.43
N VAL A 67 5.09 -1.49 -2.49
CA VAL A 67 5.67 -0.70 -3.58
C VAL A 67 5.56 -1.46 -4.91
N PRO A 68 6.03 -2.71 -5.04
CA PRO A 68 5.80 -3.53 -6.25
C PRO A 68 4.31 -3.67 -6.63
N ALA A 69 3.41 -3.70 -5.63
CA ALA A 69 1.98 -3.79 -5.85
C ALA A 69 1.33 -2.46 -6.31
N GLY A 70 2.13 -1.44 -6.61
CA GLY A 70 1.67 -0.17 -7.20
C GLY A 70 1.36 0.94 -6.21
N MET A 71 1.69 0.79 -4.92
CA MET A 71 1.42 1.82 -3.91
C MET A 71 2.47 2.93 -3.86
N ARG A 72 3.55 2.83 -4.65
CA ARG A 72 4.68 3.77 -4.66
C ARG A 72 4.26 5.24 -4.69
N SER A 73 3.52 5.65 -5.71
CA SER A 73 3.12 7.05 -5.90
C SER A 73 2.14 7.55 -4.85
N LEU A 74 1.27 6.65 -4.35
CA LEU A 74 0.35 6.98 -3.27
C LEU A 74 1.11 7.27 -1.98
N ILE A 75 2.01 6.38 -1.58
CA ILE A 75 2.87 6.54 -0.40
C ILE A 75 3.69 7.84 -0.52
N ALA A 76 4.33 8.06 -1.67
CA ALA A 76 5.10 9.27 -1.92
C ALA A 76 4.24 10.54 -1.83
N LYS A 77 2.98 10.51 -2.27
CA LYS A 77 2.05 11.64 -2.13
C LYS A 77 1.67 11.85 -0.66
N LEU A 78 1.33 10.80 0.09
CA LEU A 78 1.00 10.91 1.51
C LEU A 78 2.14 11.57 2.32
N ILE A 79 3.39 11.19 2.03
CA ILE A 79 4.57 11.80 2.66
C ILE A 79 4.70 13.28 2.28
N ARG A 80 4.64 13.62 0.98
CA ARG A 80 4.81 15.01 0.51
C ARG A 80 3.75 15.96 1.04
N GLU A 81 2.52 15.48 1.18
CA GLU A 81 1.37 16.27 1.66
C GLU A 81 1.25 16.25 3.19
N ARG A 82 2.21 15.65 3.92
CA ARG A 82 2.21 15.52 5.39
C ARG A 82 0.98 14.80 5.95
N PHE A 83 0.47 13.81 5.23
CA PHE A 83 -0.50 12.86 5.77
C PHE A 83 0.17 11.70 6.55
N VAL A 84 1.50 11.68 6.59
CA VAL A 84 2.34 10.74 7.35
C VAL A 84 3.53 11.52 7.89
N ASP A 85 3.83 11.34 9.18
CA ASP A 85 4.99 11.97 9.84
C ASP A 85 6.19 11.02 9.89
N VAL A 86 5.95 9.74 10.16
CA VAL A 86 6.99 8.72 10.29
C VAL A 86 6.68 7.53 9.41
N LEU A 87 7.64 7.16 8.56
CA LEU A 87 7.59 5.94 7.77
C LEU A 87 8.44 4.84 8.42
N VAL A 88 7.82 3.69 8.68
CA VAL A 88 8.52 2.48 9.10
C VAL A 88 8.38 1.45 8.00
N SER A 89 9.48 1.00 7.42
CA SER A 89 9.46 0.09 6.26
C SER A 89 10.55 -0.95 6.36
N THR A 90 10.32 -2.11 5.73
CA THR A 90 11.41 -3.03 5.42
C THR A 90 12.28 -2.46 4.29
N GLY A 91 13.54 -2.88 4.23
CA GLY A 91 14.46 -2.50 3.16
C GLY A 91 13.99 -2.93 1.77
N ALA A 92 13.16 -3.99 1.69
CA ALA A 92 12.62 -4.47 0.42
C ALA A 92 11.80 -3.39 -0.32
N ASN A 93 10.88 -2.70 0.37
CA ASN A 93 10.12 -1.61 -0.26
C ASN A 93 11.02 -0.44 -0.67
N MET A 94 12.13 -0.18 0.03
CA MET A 94 13.10 0.84 -0.35
C MET A 94 13.84 0.45 -1.64
N VAL A 95 14.29 -0.80 -1.76
CA VAL A 95 14.92 -1.33 -2.98
C VAL A 95 13.95 -1.23 -4.16
N HIS A 96 12.70 -1.66 -3.99
CA HIS A 96 11.71 -1.59 -5.07
C HIS A 96 11.35 -0.15 -5.46
N ASP A 97 11.31 0.79 -4.51
CA ASP A 97 11.10 2.21 -4.82
C ASP A 97 12.29 2.78 -5.59
N ALA A 98 13.51 2.40 -5.21
CA ALA A 98 14.73 2.82 -5.87
C ALA A 98 14.85 2.26 -7.29
N ILE A 99 14.47 0.99 -7.53
CA ILE A 99 14.36 0.40 -8.88
C ILE A 99 13.46 1.27 -9.77
N GLU A 100 12.26 1.61 -9.29
CA GLU A 100 11.31 2.47 -10.01
C GLU A 100 11.81 3.93 -10.15
N ALA A 101 12.71 4.38 -9.26
CA ALA A 101 13.31 5.71 -9.33
C ALA A 101 14.42 5.80 -10.40
N VAL A 102 15.16 4.72 -10.64
CA VAL A 102 16.21 4.64 -11.67
C VAL A 102 15.69 4.17 -13.04
N GLY A 103 14.38 4.10 -13.20
CA GLY A 103 13.71 3.78 -14.47
C GLY A 103 13.49 2.30 -14.74
N GLY A 104 13.66 1.42 -13.75
CA GLY A 104 13.18 0.04 -13.82
C GLY A 104 11.69 -0.05 -13.52
N HIS A 105 11.09 -1.24 -13.72
CA HIS A 105 9.64 -1.42 -13.54
C HIS A 105 9.26 -2.77 -12.96
N HIS A 106 8.14 -2.79 -12.24
CA HIS A 106 7.44 -4.00 -11.84
C HIS A 106 6.30 -4.31 -12.81
N TYR A 107 6.17 -5.57 -13.18
CA TYR A 107 5.21 -6.05 -14.17
C TYR A 107 4.19 -6.98 -13.53
N LYS A 108 2.94 -6.90 -14.00
CA LYS A 108 1.92 -7.88 -13.62
C LYS A 108 2.33 -9.26 -14.13
N GLY A 109 2.42 -10.21 -13.23
CA GLY A 109 2.72 -11.61 -13.49
C GLY A 109 1.58 -12.52 -13.04
N HIS A 110 1.91 -13.78 -12.78
CA HIS A 110 0.99 -14.74 -12.19
C HIS A 110 1.77 -15.74 -11.34
N TRP A 111 1.21 -16.08 -10.17
CA TRP A 111 1.83 -16.98 -9.20
C TRP A 111 2.01 -18.44 -9.67
N ILE A 112 1.46 -18.84 -10.83
CA ILE A 112 1.47 -20.21 -11.33
C ILE A 112 2.56 -20.44 -12.39
N VAL A 113 3.27 -19.39 -12.78
CA VAL A 113 4.35 -19.48 -13.77
C VAL A 113 5.51 -20.29 -13.18
N ASP A 114 6.09 -21.18 -14.00
CA ASP A 114 7.23 -22.02 -13.59
C ASP A 114 8.48 -21.18 -13.29
N ASP A 115 8.97 -21.28 -12.07
CA ASP A 115 10.15 -20.56 -11.60
C ASP A 115 11.42 -20.96 -12.37
N ASN A 116 11.51 -22.18 -12.93
CA ASN A 116 12.64 -22.56 -13.80
C ASN A 116 12.65 -21.76 -15.10
N MET A 117 11.47 -21.46 -15.64
CA MET A 117 11.35 -20.63 -16.83
C MET A 117 11.73 -19.18 -16.50
N LEU A 118 11.21 -18.64 -15.39
CA LEU A 118 11.56 -17.28 -14.93
C LEU A 118 13.07 -17.12 -14.69
N TYR A 119 13.70 -18.11 -14.04
CA TYR A 119 15.14 -18.14 -13.82
C TYR A 119 15.92 -18.10 -15.14
N LYS A 120 15.54 -18.90 -16.14
CA LYS A 120 16.20 -18.90 -17.46
C LYS A 120 16.09 -17.58 -18.21
N HIS A 121 15.10 -16.74 -17.87
CA HIS A 121 14.89 -15.43 -18.47
C HIS A 121 15.35 -14.28 -17.55
N ASN A 122 16.03 -14.58 -16.44
CA ASN A 122 16.49 -13.60 -15.45
C ASN A 122 15.34 -12.71 -14.93
N ILE A 123 14.21 -13.33 -14.58
CA ILE A 123 13.04 -12.68 -14.01
C ILE A 123 12.89 -13.10 -12.55
N TYR A 124 12.80 -12.13 -11.65
CA TYR A 124 12.49 -12.36 -10.25
C TYR A 124 10.99 -12.22 -10.00
N ARG A 125 10.45 -13.07 -9.11
CA ARG A 125 9.02 -13.13 -8.80
C ARG A 125 8.73 -12.68 -7.37
N ILE A 126 7.71 -11.84 -7.23
CA ILE A 126 7.12 -11.39 -5.98
C ILE A 126 5.64 -11.77 -6.04
N TYR A 127 5.32 -13.01 -5.67
CA TYR A 127 4.00 -13.63 -5.85
C TYR A 127 3.48 -13.56 -7.31
N ASP A 128 2.66 -12.56 -7.64
CA ASP A 128 2.06 -12.31 -8.95
C ASP A 128 2.61 -11.03 -9.61
N ILE A 129 3.79 -10.58 -9.17
CA ILE A 129 4.52 -9.46 -9.73
C ILE A 129 5.89 -9.96 -10.20
N PHE A 130 6.35 -9.48 -11.35
CA PHE A 130 7.65 -9.80 -11.94
C PHE A 130 8.51 -8.54 -12.04
N VAL A 131 9.82 -8.72 -11.96
CA VAL A 131 10.82 -7.67 -12.14
C VAL A 131 12.06 -8.30 -12.77
N SER A 132 12.72 -7.59 -13.69
CA SER A 132 13.89 -8.13 -14.37
C SER A 132 15.15 -8.03 -13.50
N GLU A 133 16.07 -8.98 -13.63
CA GLU A 133 17.40 -8.88 -13.04
C GLU A 133 18.16 -7.65 -13.53
N GLU A 134 17.96 -7.26 -14.80
CA GLU A 134 18.57 -6.07 -15.37
C GLU A 134 18.22 -4.80 -14.58
N ASP A 135 16.98 -4.69 -14.10
CA ASP A 135 16.55 -3.56 -13.28
C ASP A 135 17.23 -3.53 -11.90
N PHE A 136 17.54 -4.70 -11.33
CA PHE A 136 18.35 -4.80 -10.11
C PHE A 136 19.79 -4.37 -10.37
N LEU A 137 20.41 -4.87 -11.44
CA LEU A 137 21.78 -4.51 -11.81
C LEU A 137 21.92 -3.01 -12.06
N ARG A 138 20.92 -2.39 -12.71
CA ARG A 138 20.88 -0.94 -12.92
C ARG A 138 20.88 -0.17 -11.60
N LEU A 139 20.09 -0.63 -10.63
CA LEU A 139 20.11 -0.05 -9.29
C LEU A 139 21.45 -0.27 -8.58
N ASP A 140 22.00 -1.48 -8.63
CA ASP A 140 23.27 -1.81 -7.97
C ASP A 140 24.41 -0.91 -8.45
N HIS A 141 24.53 -0.70 -9.77
CA HIS A 141 25.51 0.25 -10.32
C HIS A 141 25.31 1.65 -9.76
N ARG A 142 24.06 2.13 -9.68
CA ARG A 142 23.78 3.46 -9.14
C ARG A 142 24.07 3.57 -7.64
N LEU A 143 23.83 2.51 -6.88
CA LEU A 143 24.13 2.46 -5.44
C LEU A 143 25.64 2.47 -5.18
N VAL A 144 26.42 1.75 -5.99
CA VAL A 144 27.89 1.79 -5.90
C VAL A 144 28.41 3.21 -6.07
N ASP A 145 27.95 3.94 -7.10
CA ASP A 145 28.34 5.34 -7.29
C ASP A 145 28.05 6.21 -6.05
N ILE A 146 26.86 6.05 -5.48
CA ILE A 146 26.43 6.80 -4.28
C ILE A 146 27.29 6.41 -3.06
N TYR A 147 27.62 5.13 -2.90
CA TYR A 147 28.45 4.68 -1.78
C TYR A 147 29.90 5.14 -1.90
N ASP A 148 30.44 5.21 -3.12
CA ASP A 148 31.76 5.78 -3.37
C ASP A 148 31.79 7.28 -3.03
N GLU A 149 30.74 8.03 -3.37
CA GLU A 149 30.58 9.44 -2.97
C GLU A 149 30.56 9.59 -1.43
N ILE A 150 29.76 8.77 -0.73
CA ILE A 150 29.65 8.80 0.74
C ILE A 150 30.98 8.42 1.40
N ALA A 151 31.71 7.44 0.88
CA ALA A 151 32.96 6.97 1.46
C ALA A 151 34.11 7.98 1.27
N ALA A 152 33.97 8.92 0.33
CA ALA A 152 34.95 9.98 0.08
C ALA A 152 34.76 11.20 1.00
N GLU A 153 33.64 11.31 1.73
CA GLU A 153 33.39 12.31 2.78
C GLU A 153 34.12 11.99 4.10
#